data_AF-A0A8T0E4R1-F1
#
_entry.id   AF-A0A8T0E4R1-F1
#
_cell.length_a   1.000
_cell.length_b   1.000
_cell.length_c   1.000
_cell.angle_alpha   90.00
_cell.angle_beta   90.00
_cell.angle_gamma   90.00
#
_symmetry.space_group_name_H-M   'P 1'
#
loop_
_entity.id
_entity.type
_entity.pdbx_description
1 polymer ?
#
loop_
_entity_poly.entity_id
_entity_poly.type
_entity_poly.pdbx_seq_one_letter_code
_entity_poly.pdbx_strand_id
1 'polypeptide(L)'
;MRALIVFLLVAVATAVPASHRNPMINEGLFEGDIAGMDPYQDRNAVPLDSQRWPGGVVPYIIDPSVSHIKDLIQKSMGHIQQNSCIRFKQRTKEHNYVKIFYGNGCWSFWGLKDQGEQGLSLGDRCDYFGTVVHELLHALGFEHEHNRSDRDNYLNIHWRMLIKVFRFSAWHYAFKKLEPHENRLLTGFDFESVMLYGEGSFAKAYGLKSMTAKDGRFMEEPYNKPGMSASDIKRLNMLYQCRK
;
A
#
# COMPACT_ATOMS: atom_id res chain seq x y z
N MET A 1 15.37 58.47 15.83
CA MET A 1 14.83 57.15 16.22
C MET A 1 14.20 56.53 14.98
N ARG A 2 14.78 55.44 14.45
CA ARG A 2 14.19 54.69 13.32
C ARG A 2 13.46 53.49 13.91
N ALA A 3 12.14 53.45 13.78
CA ALA A 3 11.34 52.32 14.23
C ALA A 3 11.54 51.15 13.24
N LEU A 4 12.07 50.03 13.74
CA LEU A 4 12.11 48.77 12.99
C LEU A 4 10.71 48.16 13.04
N ILE A 5 10.02 48.13 11.90
CA ILE A 5 8.78 47.36 11.73
C ILE A 5 9.21 45.93 11.41
N VAL A 6 9.13 45.06 12.41
CA VAL A 6 9.33 43.61 12.23
C VAL A 6 8.02 43.04 11.69
N PHE A 7 7.99 42.71 10.40
CA PHE A 7 6.91 41.91 9.82
C PHE A 7 7.04 40.48 10.36
N LEU A 8 6.18 40.13 11.32
CA LEU A 8 6.03 38.76 11.77
C LEU A 8 5.32 37.97 10.65
N LEU A 9 6.10 37.27 9.82
CA LEU A 9 5.56 36.29 8.88
C LEU A 9 4.99 35.12 9.69
N VAL A 10 3.70 35.17 9.99
CA VAL A 10 2.96 34.02 10.50
C VAL A 10 2.84 33.02 9.35
N ALA A 11 3.74 32.04 9.33
CA ALA A 11 3.59 30.88 8.48
C ALA A 11 2.38 30.08 8.98
N VAL A 12 1.22 30.28 8.35
CA VAL A 12 0.06 29.39 8.55
C VAL A 12 0.42 28.05 7.93
N ALA A 13 0.98 27.16 8.73
CA ALA A 13 1.07 25.76 8.38
C ALA A 13 -0.37 25.23 8.30
N THR A 14 -0.92 25.14 7.10
CA THR A 14 -2.16 24.38 6.86
C THR A 14 -1.83 22.90 7.03
N ALA A 15 -1.69 22.46 8.29
CA ALA A 15 -1.62 21.05 8.60
C ALA A 15 -2.97 20.44 8.20
N VAL A 16 -2.94 19.46 7.30
CA VAL A 16 -4.13 18.65 7.01
C VAL A 16 -4.61 18.06 8.34
N PRO A 17 -5.86 18.32 8.76
CA PRO A 17 -6.41 17.79 10.00
C PRO A 17 -6.22 16.27 10.08
N ALA A 18 -5.87 15.75 11.25
CA ALA A 18 -5.64 14.32 11.47
C ALA A 18 -6.85 13.45 11.03
N SER A 19 -8.06 14.00 11.11
CA SER A 19 -9.32 13.35 10.71
C SER A 19 -9.44 13.03 9.21
N HIS A 20 -8.59 13.59 8.34
CA HIS A 20 -8.63 13.38 6.88
C HIS A 20 -7.42 12.63 6.32
N ARG A 21 -6.50 12.15 7.16
CA ARG A 21 -5.35 11.38 6.68
C ARG A 21 -5.79 9.95 6.36
N ASN A 22 -5.59 9.55 5.10
CA ASN A 22 -5.68 8.16 4.66
C ASN A 22 -4.72 7.32 5.54
N PRO A 23 -5.20 6.28 6.24
CA PRO A 23 -4.38 5.52 7.19
C PRO A 23 -3.30 4.64 6.53
N MET A 24 -3.33 4.51 5.19
CA MET A 24 -2.25 3.90 4.39
C MET A 24 -1.10 4.89 4.09
N ILE A 25 -1.23 6.17 4.48
CA ILE A 25 -0.17 7.18 4.29
C ILE A 25 0.61 7.34 5.61
N ASN A 26 1.64 6.51 5.79
CA ASN A 26 2.46 6.45 6.99
C ASN A 26 3.87 7.03 6.74
N GLU A 27 4.23 8.07 7.49
CA GLU A 27 5.54 8.70 7.35
C GLU A 27 6.67 7.70 7.67
N GLY A 28 7.63 7.58 6.75
CA GLY A 28 8.79 6.71 6.92
C GLY A 28 8.60 5.27 6.41
N LEU A 29 7.41 4.92 5.92
CA LEU A 29 7.20 3.67 5.18
C LEU A 29 7.40 3.89 3.69
N PHE A 30 7.91 2.88 3.00
CA PHE A 30 8.09 2.88 1.56
C PHE A 30 6.72 2.96 0.89
N GLU A 31 6.57 3.87 -0.08
CA GLU A 31 5.31 4.14 -0.78
C GLU A 31 4.08 4.48 0.08
N GLY A 32 4.23 4.63 1.40
CA GLY A 32 3.16 4.99 2.33
C GLY A 32 2.83 3.89 3.34
N ASP A 33 2.79 2.63 2.93
CA ASP A 33 2.28 1.49 3.71
C ASP A 33 3.12 0.21 3.54
N ILE A 34 4.31 0.30 2.96
CA ILE A 34 5.21 -0.84 2.83
C ILE A 34 6.37 -0.74 3.82
N ALA A 35 6.43 -1.70 4.75
CA ALA A 35 7.46 -1.78 5.77
C ALA A 35 8.69 -2.60 5.32
N GLY A 36 9.84 -2.34 5.97
CA GLY A 36 11.07 -3.11 5.76
C GLY A 36 11.94 -2.65 4.60
N MET A 37 11.65 -1.49 4.02
CA MET A 37 12.46 -0.82 3.00
C MET A 37 12.69 0.63 3.40
N ASP A 38 13.89 1.15 3.13
CA ASP A 38 14.22 2.57 3.25
C ASP A 38 13.47 3.35 2.15
N PRO A 39 12.53 4.25 2.49
CA PRO A 39 11.74 5.02 1.52
C PRO A 39 12.58 5.93 0.61
N TYR A 40 13.82 6.24 0.97
CA TYR A 40 14.71 7.13 0.26
C TYR A 40 15.83 6.39 -0.50
N GLN A 41 16.32 5.29 0.06
CA GLN A 41 17.47 4.55 -0.47
C GLN A 41 17.09 3.25 -1.18
N ASP A 42 16.14 2.50 -0.63
CA ASP A 42 15.75 1.24 -1.21
C ASP A 42 14.90 1.49 -2.45
N ARG A 43 15.34 0.92 -3.57
CA ARG A 43 14.56 0.84 -4.81
C ARG A 43 14.16 -0.59 -5.13
N ASN A 44 14.40 -1.51 -4.21
CA ASN A 44 14.14 -2.91 -4.46
C ASN A 44 12.64 -3.15 -4.40
N ALA A 45 11.96 -2.95 -5.52
CA ALA A 45 10.83 -3.80 -5.80
C ALA A 45 11.34 -5.20 -6.04
N VAL A 46 10.83 -6.13 -5.23
CA VAL A 46 11.50 -7.41 -5.06
C VAL A 46 10.84 -8.45 -5.96
N PRO A 47 11.41 -8.72 -7.16
CA PRO A 47 10.77 -9.54 -8.16
C PRO A 47 11.21 -11.00 -8.04
N LEU A 48 11.80 -11.39 -6.91
CA LEU A 48 12.44 -12.70 -6.75
C LEU A 48 11.42 -13.74 -6.31
N ASP A 49 11.50 -14.89 -6.97
CA ASP A 49 10.70 -16.07 -6.63
C ASP A 49 10.91 -16.53 -5.17
N SER A 50 12.05 -16.21 -4.57
CA SER A 50 12.41 -16.53 -3.18
C SER A 50 11.57 -15.78 -2.13
N GLN A 51 10.87 -14.72 -2.52
CA GLN A 51 10.05 -13.91 -1.62
C GLN A 51 8.56 -14.21 -1.76
N ARG A 52 8.21 -15.21 -2.56
CA ARG A 52 6.89 -15.80 -2.52
C ARG A 52 6.77 -16.71 -1.30
N TRP A 53 5.59 -16.76 -0.72
CA TRP A 53 5.29 -17.76 0.29
C TRP A 53 5.39 -19.18 -0.30
N PRO A 54 6.20 -20.08 0.28
CA PRO A 54 6.37 -21.43 -0.24
C PRO A 54 5.03 -22.16 -0.43
N GLY A 55 4.79 -22.66 -1.65
CA GLY A 55 3.54 -23.34 -2.01
C GLY A 55 2.28 -22.45 -1.95
N GLY A 56 2.43 -21.12 -1.86
CA GLY A 56 1.31 -20.21 -1.67
C GLY A 56 0.66 -20.31 -0.29
N VAL A 57 1.34 -20.89 0.70
CA VAL A 57 0.80 -21.03 2.06
C VAL A 57 1.34 -19.92 2.95
N VAL A 58 0.45 -19.13 3.53
CA VAL A 58 0.75 -18.03 4.45
C VAL A 58 0.33 -18.43 5.87
N PRO A 59 1.27 -18.85 6.73
CA PRO A 59 1.00 -19.02 8.15
C PRO A 59 0.68 -17.66 8.79
N TYR A 60 -0.34 -17.58 9.63
CA TYR A 60 -0.72 -16.33 10.27
C TYR A 60 -1.20 -16.50 11.71
N ILE A 61 -1.12 -15.41 12.47
CA ILE A 61 -1.80 -15.25 13.76
C ILE A 61 -2.62 -13.95 13.72
N ILE A 62 -3.77 -13.95 14.40
CA ILE A 62 -4.57 -12.75 14.64
C ILE A 62 -4.36 -12.37 16.10
N ASP A 63 -3.70 -11.24 16.33
CA ASP A 63 -3.48 -10.70 17.66
C ASP A 63 -4.83 -10.28 18.30
N PRO A 64 -5.05 -10.50 19.60
CA PRO A 64 -6.30 -10.12 20.26
C PRO A 64 -6.69 -8.64 20.09
N SER A 65 -5.71 -7.76 19.85
CA SER A 65 -5.94 -6.33 19.61
C SER A 65 -6.83 -6.01 18.40
N VAL A 66 -6.91 -6.89 17.39
CA VAL A 66 -7.79 -6.74 16.20
C VAL A 66 -8.98 -7.69 16.23
N SER A 67 -9.31 -8.25 17.39
CA SER A 67 -10.43 -9.20 17.52
C SER A 67 -11.78 -8.64 17.05
N HIS A 68 -12.00 -7.33 17.19
CA HIS A 68 -13.20 -6.63 16.75
C HIS A 68 -13.43 -6.66 15.22
N ILE A 69 -12.37 -6.85 14.42
CA ILE A 69 -12.43 -6.96 12.94
C ILE A 69 -12.03 -8.36 12.44
N LYS A 70 -12.01 -9.37 13.32
CA LYS A 70 -11.60 -10.73 12.98
C LYS A 70 -12.39 -11.31 11.80
N ASP A 71 -13.70 -11.09 11.76
CA ASP A 71 -14.56 -11.61 10.69
C ASP A 71 -14.25 -10.94 9.34
N LEU A 72 -13.90 -9.65 9.35
CA LEU A 72 -13.45 -8.93 8.16
C LEU A 72 -12.11 -9.46 7.65
N ILE A 73 -11.15 -9.72 8.55
CA ILE A 73 -9.86 -10.34 8.21
C ILE A 73 -10.08 -11.71 7.56
N GLN A 74 -10.91 -12.55 8.18
CA GLN A 74 -11.23 -13.88 7.66
C GLN A 74 -11.97 -13.82 6.31
N LYS A 75 -12.89 -12.86 6.14
CA LYS A 75 -13.58 -12.61 4.87
C LYS A 75 -12.59 -12.20 3.77
N SER A 76 -11.63 -11.33 4.08
CA SER A 76 -10.61 -10.84 3.14
C SER A 76 -9.63 -11.95 2.74
N MET A 77 -9.18 -12.77 3.69
CA MET A 77 -8.45 -14.01 3.40
C MET A 77 -9.28 -14.95 2.52
N GLY A 78 -10.57 -15.13 2.83
CA GLY A 78 -11.51 -15.93 2.05
C GLY A 78 -11.60 -15.48 0.59
N HIS A 79 -11.71 -14.18 0.34
CA HIS A 79 -11.73 -13.58 -1.00
C HIS A 79 -10.49 -13.97 -1.82
N ILE A 80 -9.30 -13.87 -1.22
CA ILE A 80 -8.05 -14.24 -1.87
C ILE A 80 -8.00 -15.74 -2.17
N GLN A 81 -8.40 -16.59 -1.20
CA GLN A 81 -8.38 -18.05 -1.35
C GLN A 81 -9.37 -18.57 -2.40
N GLN A 82 -10.53 -17.93 -2.54
CA GLN A 82 -11.56 -18.34 -3.51
C GLN A 82 -11.14 -18.04 -4.95
N ASN A 83 -10.29 -17.03 -5.15
CA ASN A 83 -9.86 -16.58 -6.48
C ASN A 83 -8.43 -17.03 -6.84
N SER A 84 -7.76 -17.79 -5.97
CA SER A 84 -6.37 -18.21 -6.21
C SER A 84 -6.00 -19.53 -5.51
N CYS A 85 -4.76 -19.98 -5.71
CA CYS A 85 -4.18 -21.10 -4.99
C CYS A 85 -3.58 -20.72 -3.62
N ILE A 86 -3.62 -19.44 -3.22
CA ILE A 86 -3.11 -19.00 -1.91
C ILE A 86 -3.93 -19.62 -0.78
N ARG A 87 -3.28 -20.04 0.30
CA ARG A 87 -3.92 -20.59 1.50
C ARG A 87 -3.40 -19.92 2.76
N PHE A 88 -4.30 -19.33 3.53
CA PHE A 88 -3.99 -18.79 4.85
C PHE A 88 -4.18 -19.89 5.89
N LYS A 89 -3.12 -20.17 6.66
CA LYS A 89 -3.11 -21.23 7.67
C LYS A 89 -2.88 -20.63 9.04
N GLN A 90 -3.70 -20.96 10.03
CA GLN A 90 -3.40 -20.62 11.42
C GLN A 90 -2.04 -21.22 11.79
N ARG A 91 -1.13 -20.36 12.25
CA ARG A 91 0.24 -20.76 12.57
C ARG A 91 0.25 -21.75 13.71
N THR A 92 1.17 -22.71 13.62
CA THR A 92 1.52 -23.66 14.68
C THR A 92 3.00 -23.54 15.05
N LYS A 93 3.90 -24.02 14.19
CA LYS A 93 5.35 -24.11 14.43
C LYS A 93 6.17 -23.43 13.33
N GLU A 94 5.52 -22.88 12.31
CA GLU A 94 6.16 -22.27 11.17
C GLU A 94 7.05 -21.10 11.62
N HIS A 95 8.29 -21.08 11.14
CA HIS A 95 9.26 -20.03 11.48
C HIS A 95 8.80 -18.67 10.95
N ASN A 96 8.49 -18.61 9.65
CA ASN A 96 7.98 -17.43 8.98
C ASN A 96 6.45 -17.38 9.02
N TYR A 97 5.88 -16.24 9.39
CA TYR A 97 4.43 -16.06 9.48
C TYR A 97 4.06 -14.57 9.56
N VAL A 98 2.81 -14.28 9.22
CA VAL A 98 2.22 -12.94 9.36
C VAL A 98 1.53 -12.80 10.72
N LYS A 99 1.91 -11.78 11.51
CA LYS A 99 1.16 -11.35 12.69
C LYS A 99 0.29 -10.16 12.34
N ILE A 100 -1.03 -10.36 12.36
CA ILE A 100 -2.00 -9.28 12.12
C ILE A 100 -2.36 -8.65 13.46
N PHE A 101 -2.12 -7.35 13.63
CA PHE A 101 -2.24 -6.66 14.91
C PHE A 101 -2.70 -5.21 14.76
N TYR A 102 -3.13 -4.61 15.88
CA TYR A 102 -3.55 -3.21 15.92
C TYR A 102 -2.31 -2.33 16.07
N GLY A 103 -1.84 -1.75 14.98
CA GLY A 103 -0.73 -0.80 14.97
C GLY A 103 -1.17 0.62 14.66
N ASN A 104 -0.20 1.46 14.30
CA ASN A 104 -0.47 2.80 13.78
C ASN A 104 -0.57 2.73 12.26
N GLY A 105 -1.73 3.09 11.71
CA GLY A 105 -2.04 3.03 10.28
C GLY A 105 -2.23 1.61 9.74
N CYS A 106 -2.40 1.54 8.42
CA CYS A 106 -2.49 0.30 7.66
C CYS A 106 -1.19 0.13 6.90
N TRP A 107 -0.55 -1.03 7.07
CA TRP A 107 0.68 -1.36 6.37
C TRP A 107 1.02 -2.85 6.51
N SER A 108 1.84 -3.33 5.58
CA SER A 108 2.40 -4.68 5.59
C SER A 108 3.85 -4.67 5.13
N PHE A 109 4.56 -5.77 5.41
CA PHE A 109 5.77 -6.07 4.65
C PHE A 109 5.41 -6.57 3.25
N TRP A 110 6.36 -6.42 2.34
CA TRP A 110 6.25 -6.88 0.98
C TRP A 110 6.76 -8.31 0.81
N GLY A 111 5.87 -9.24 0.46
CA GLY A 111 6.19 -10.66 0.29
C GLY A 111 6.66 -11.32 1.59
N LEU A 112 7.33 -12.47 1.45
CA LEU A 112 8.00 -13.18 2.54
C LEU A 112 9.37 -12.52 2.82
N LYS A 113 9.57 -12.07 4.07
CA LYS A 113 10.88 -11.55 4.53
C LYS A 113 11.93 -12.62 4.78
N ASP A 114 11.51 -13.85 5.09
CA ASP A 114 12.36 -14.96 5.54
C ASP A 114 13.21 -14.64 6.79
N GLN A 115 12.60 -13.96 7.77
CA GLN A 115 13.24 -13.52 9.02
C GLN A 115 12.40 -13.81 10.27
N GLY A 116 11.43 -14.72 10.17
CA GLY A 116 10.52 -15.07 11.25
C GLY A 116 9.18 -14.31 11.19
N GLU A 117 8.76 -13.76 12.31
CA GLU A 117 7.52 -12.96 12.39
C GLU A 117 7.62 -11.70 11.52
N GLN A 118 6.60 -11.46 10.69
CA GLN A 118 6.41 -10.19 10.01
C GLN A 118 5.03 -9.60 10.34
N GLY A 119 5.00 -8.32 10.73
CA GLY A 119 3.78 -7.64 11.12
C GLY A 119 2.93 -7.18 9.93
N LEU A 120 1.61 -7.21 10.11
CA LEU A 120 0.62 -6.54 9.27
C LEU A 120 -0.25 -5.70 10.20
N SER A 121 -0.16 -4.38 10.09
CA SER A 121 -0.87 -3.43 10.94
C SER A 121 -2.24 -3.13 10.36
N LEU A 122 -3.28 -3.30 11.18
CA LEU A 122 -4.63 -2.82 10.92
C LEU A 122 -5.06 -1.96 12.11
N GLY A 123 -4.69 -0.68 12.06
CA GLY A 123 -5.03 0.32 13.07
C GLY A 123 -6.38 1.01 12.85
N ASP A 124 -6.49 2.22 13.38
CA ASP A 124 -7.67 3.07 13.20
C ASP A 124 -7.97 3.31 11.71
N ARG A 125 -9.23 3.12 11.31
CA ARG A 125 -9.74 3.25 9.93
C ARG A 125 -9.16 2.28 8.91
N CYS A 126 -8.56 1.16 9.35
CA CYS A 126 -8.11 0.07 8.47
C CYS A 126 -9.17 -1.03 8.28
N ASP A 127 -10.36 -0.87 8.87
CA ASP A 127 -11.47 -1.83 8.92
C ASP A 127 -12.36 -1.80 7.67
N TYR A 128 -11.79 -1.44 6.52
CA TYR A 128 -12.43 -1.53 5.21
C TYR A 128 -11.98 -2.80 4.49
N PHE A 129 -12.92 -3.47 3.82
CA PHE A 129 -12.63 -4.71 3.10
C PHE A 129 -11.51 -4.56 2.07
N GLY A 130 -11.56 -3.51 1.25
CA GLY A 130 -10.53 -3.24 0.25
C GLY A 130 -9.15 -2.99 0.87
N THR A 131 -9.09 -2.27 2.00
CA THR A 131 -7.84 -2.04 2.75
C THR A 131 -7.25 -3.34 3.29
N VAL A 132 -8.06 -4.20 3.93
CA VAL A 132 -7.53 -5.47 4.44
C VAL A 132 -7.04 -6.37 3.31
N VAL A 133 -7.73 -6.39 2.17
CA VAL A 133 -7.26 -7.12 0.96
C VAL A 133 -5.96 -6.52 0.42
N HIS A 134 -5.83 -5.20 0.38
CA HIS A 134 -4.63 -4.49 -0.06
C HIS A 134 -3.40 -4.90 0.77
N GLU A 135 -3.49 -4.83 2.10
CA GLU A 135 -2.37 -5.18 2.98
C GLU A 135 -2.00 -6.68 2.88
N LEU A 136 -3.00 -7.55 2.72
CA LEU A 136 -2.75 -8.97 2.49
C LEU A 136 -2.06 -9.22 1.13
N LEU A 137 -2.33 -8.41 0.10
CA LEU A 137 -1.64 -8.50 -1.18
C LEU A 137 -0.20 -8.00 -1.10
N HIS A 138 0.09 -6.95 -0.32
CA HIS A 138 1.47 -6.59 0.01
C HIS A 138 2.21 -7.76 0.63
N ALA A 139 1.64 -8.41 1.65
CA ALA A 139 2.22 -9.61 2.26
C ALA A 139 2.44 -10.76 1.24
N LEU A 140 1.68 -10.80 0.16
CA LEU A 140 1.81 -11.80 -0.92
C LEU A 140 2.80 -11.42 -2.01
N GLY A 141 3.33 -10.19 -2.01
CA GLY A 141 4.33 -9.75 -2.98
C GLY A 141 3.82 -8.72 -3.99
N PHE A 142 2.69 -8.06 -3.79
CA PHE A 142 2.21 -7.03 -4.72
C PHE A 142 2.79 -5.65 -4.39
N GLU A 143 3.29 -4.96 -5.42
CA GLU A 143 3.52 -3.52 -5.41
C GLU A 143 2.27 -2.70 -5.72
N HIS A 144 2.38 -1.39 -5.54
CA HIS A 144 1.42 -0.42 -6.01
C HIS A 144 1.37 -0.30 -7.54
N GLU A 145 0.15 -0.22 -8.07
CA GLU A 145 -0.07 -0.09 -9.52
C GLU A 145 0.46 1.25 -10.06
N HIS A 146 0.36 2.33 -9.28
CA HIS A 146 0.82 3.68 -9.68
C HIS A 146 2.34 3.86 -9.67
N ASN A 147 3.09 2.86 -9.16
CA ASN A 147 4.55 2.85 -9.10
C ASN A 147 5.17 1.98 -10.19
N ARG A 148 4.36 1.29 -11.01
CA ARG A 148 4.86 0.51 -12.14
C ARG A 148 5.80 1.32 -13.04
N SER A 149 6.80 0.63 -13.58
CA SER A 149 7.76 1.20 -14.54
C SER A 149 7.10 1.84 -15.78
N ASP A 150 5.95 1.32 -16.21
CA ASP A 150 5.15 1.79 -17.34
C ASP A 150 4.01 2.76 -16.98
N ARG A 151 3.86 3.16 -15.70
CA ARG A 151 2.71 3.96 -15.23
C ARG A 151 2.54 5.30 -15.94
N ASP A 152 3.64 5.91 -16.43
CA ASP A 152 3.59 7.19 -17.14
C ASP A 152 2.85 7.09 -18.49
N ASN A 153 2.54 5.89 -18.98
CA ASN A 153 1.66 5.71 -20.14
C ASN A 153 0.18 5.89 -19.79
N TYR A 154 -0.18 5.81 -18.50
CA TYR A 154 -1.55 5.74 -18.01
C TYR A 154 -1.92 6.88 -17.07
N LEU A 155 -0.95 7.41 -16.32
CA LEU A 155 -1.15 8.40 -15.28
C LEU A 155 -0.44 9.72 -15.58
N ASN A 156 -1.02 10.81 -15.09
CA ASN A 156 -0.33 12.09 -14.89
C ASN A 156 -0.09 12.29 -13.38
N ILE A 157 1.15 12.54 -12.98
CA ILE A 157 1.50 12.87 -11.59
C ILE A 157 1.66 14.37 -11.41
N HIS A 158 0.91 14.93 -10.47
CA HIS A 158 0.88 16.35 -10.14
C HIS A 158 1.85 16.65 -8.99
N TRP A 159 3.15 16.55 -9.25
CA TRP A 159 4.23 16.69 -8.24
C TRP A 159 4.09 17.95 -7.34
N ARG A 160 3.61 19.06 -7.90
CA ARG A 160 3.38 20.33 -7.17
C ARG A 160 2.21 20.29 -6.18
N MET A 161 1.37 19.25 -6.25
CA MET A 161 0.21 19.04 -5.38
C MET A 161 0.52 18.09 -4.23
N LEU A 162 1.70 17.45 -4.20
CA LEU A 162 2.11 16.58 -3.11
C LEU A 162 2.36 17.36 -1.82
N ILE A 163 1.92 16.79 -0.69
CA ILE A 163 2.19 17.34 0.63
C ILE A 163 3.69 17.30 0.93
N LYS A 164 4.20 18.35 1.58
CA LYS A 164 5.58 18.40 2.07
C LYS A 164 5.63 17.82 3.48
N VAL A 165 6.49 16.82 3.70
CA VAL A 165 6.77 16.30 5.04
C VAL A 165 7.89 17.12 5.67
N PHE A 166 7.91 17.22 7.00
CA PHE A 166 8.70 18.18 7.78
C PHE A 166 10.14 18.34 7.25
N ARG A 167 10.37 19.54 6.71
CA ARG A 167 11.65 20.20 6.39
C ARG A 167 12.42 19.81 5.12
N PHE A 168 12.39 18.60 4.55
CA PHE A 168 13.24 18.34 3.36
C PHE A 168 12.71 17.43 2.25
N SER A 169 11.60 16.70 2.43
CA SER A 169 11.10 15.78 1.39
C SER A 169 9.58 15.90 1.26
N ALA A 170 9.09 16.27 0.08
CA ALA A 170 7.71 15.95 -0.26
C ALA A 170 7.58 14.44 -0.52
N TRP A 171 6.35 13.91 -0.51
CA TRP A 171 6.03 12.51 -0.82
C TRP A 171 6.36 12.07 -2.26
N HIS A 172 7.36 12.67 -2.89
CA HIS A 172 7.83 12.30 -4.22
C HIS A 172 8.29 10.85 -4.26
N TYR A 173 8.85 10.33 -3.16
CA TYR A 173 9.26 8.93 -3.08
C TYR A 173 8.09 7.96 -3.24
N ALA A 174 6.89 8.32 -2.74
CA ALA A 174 5.71 7.48 -2.87
C ALA A 174 5.19 7.38 -4.31
N PHE A 175 5.57 8.30 -5.20
CA PHE A 175 5.22 8.26 -6.63
C PHE A 175 6.40 7.92 -7.52
N LYS A 176 7.54 7.57 -6.93
CA LYS A 176 8.73 7.19 -7.68
C LYS A 176 8.48 5.85 -8.34
N LYS A 177 8.67 5.79 -9.65
CA LYS A 177 8.51 4.54 -10.39
C LYS A 177 9.57 3.54 -9.97
N LEU A 178 9.18 2.28 -10.00
CA LEU A 178 10.07 1.14 -10.07
C LEU A 178 10.77 1.14 -11.43
N GLU A 179 12.03 0.74 -11.45
CA GLU A 179 12.77 0.48 -12.67
C GLU A 179 12.22 -0.81 -13.34
N PRO A 180 12.37 -0.98 -14.66
CA PRO A 180 11.81 -2.15 -15.37
C PRO A 180 12.26 -3.52 -14.86
N HIS A 181 13.40 -3.59 -14.17
CA HIS A 181 13.93 -4.83 -13.58
C HIS A 181 13.48 -5.06 -12.14
N GLU A 182 12.90 -4.06 -11.49
CA GLU A 182 12.43 -4.10 -10.11
C GLU A 182 10.97 -4.58 -10.06
N ASN A 183 10.20 -4.49 -11.15
CA ASN A 183 8.80 -4.90 -11.17
C ASN A 183 8.48 -6.01 -12.19
N ARG A 184 7.40 -6.75 -11.94
CA ARG A 184 6.94 -7.84 -12.83
C ARG A 184 5.61 -7.45 -13.49
N LEU A 185 5.69 -6.93 -14.71
CA LEU A 185 4.51 -6.59 -15.52
C LEU A 185 3.80 -7.84 -16.07
N LEU A 186 3.13 -8.58 -15.19
CA LEU A 186 2.39 -9.81 -15.53
C LEU A 186 1.06 -9.51 -16.25
N THR A 187 0.53 -8.30 -16.08
CA THR A 187 -0.73 -7.83 -16.69
C THR A 187 -0.58 -6.40 -17.21
N GLY A 188 -1.53 -5.97 -18.05
CA GLY A 188 -1.67 -4.54 -18.38
C GLY A 188 -1.97 -3.70 -17.14
N PHE A 189 -1.84 -2.37 -17.27
CA PHE A 189 -2.16 -1.42 -16.21
C PHE A 189 -3.64 -1.50 -15.85
N ASP A 190 -3.94 -1.57 -14.56
CA ASP A 190 -5.29 -1.76 -14.06
C ASP A 190 -5.77 -0.63 -13.14
N PHE A 191 -6.66 0.20 -13.67
CA PHE A 191 -7.27 1.30 -12.92
C PHE A 191 -8.22 0.84 -11.79
N GLU A 192 -8.69 -0.40 -11.85
CA GLU A 192 -9.56 -0.98 -10.83
C GLU A 192 -8.78 -1.79 -9.78
N SER A 193 -7.45 -1.88 -9.93
CA SER A 193 -6.61 -2.64 -9.00
C SER A 193 -6.79 -2.14 -7.58
N VAL A 194 -6.90 -3.08 -6.63
CA VAL A 194 -6.91 -2.74 -5.21
C VAL A 194 -5.56 -2.18 -4.75
N MET A 195 -4.50 -2.35 -5.54
CA MET A 195 -3.17 -1.77 -5.32
C MET A 195 -2.99 -0.39 -5.99
N LEU A 196 -4.05 0.18 -6.58
CA LEU A 196 -4.02 1.55 -7.08
C LEU A 196 -4.60 2.51 -6.04
N TYR A 197 -3.78 3.46 -5.59
CA TYR A 197 -4.23 4.59 -4.79
C TYR A 197 -5.20 5.49 -5.56
N GLY A 198 -5.97 6.30 -4.82
CA GLY A 198 -6.91 7.24 -5.40
C GLY A 198 -6.28 8.55 -5.88
N GLU A 199 -7.05 9.35 -6.62
CA GLU A 199 -6.54 10.61 -7.21
C GLU A 199 -6.00 11.62 -6.18
N GLY A 200 -6.49 11.57 -4.93
CA GLY A 200 -6.14 12.49 -3.86
C GLY A 200 -5.03 12.04 -2.92
N SER A 201 -4.49 10.83 -3.09
CA SER A 201 -3.51 10.26 -2.15
C SER A 201 -2.25 11.13 -2.07
N PHE A 202 -1.76 11.43 -0.87
CA PHE A 202 -0.64 12.34 -0.62
C PHE A 202 -0.81 13.78 -1.10
N ALA A 203 -2.01 14.21 -1.50
CA ALA A 203 -2.24 15.60 -1.87
C ALA A 203 -2.12 16.53 -0.64
N LYS A 204 -1.64 17.76 -0.87
CA LYS A 204 -1.43 18.78 0.17
C LYS A 204 -2.71 19.28 0.83
N ALA A 205 -3.87 19.06 0.23
CA ALA A 205 -5.17 19.43 0.77
C ALA A 205 -6.27 18.54 0.19
N TYR A 206 -7.36 18.40 0.94
CA TYR A 206 -8.57 17.72 0.50
C TYR A 206 -9.12 18.35 -0.79
N GLY A 207 -9.60 17.50 -1.71
CA GLY A 207 -10.13 17.92 -3.02
C GLY A 207 -9.07 18.22 -4.07
N LEU A 208 -7.79 18.24 -3.73
CA LEU A 208 -6.71 18.31 -4.70
C LEU A 208 -6.32 16.91 -5.18
N LYS A 209 -5.91 16.82 -6.44
CA LYS A 209 -5.44 15.57 -7.06
C LYS A 209 -3.91 15.57 -7.13
N SER A 210 -3.29 14.54 -6.58
CA SER A 210 -1.86 14.23 -6.73
C SER A 210 -1.60 13.43 -8.00
N MET A 211 -2.60 12.70 -8.50
CA MET A 211 -2.56 11.99 -9.77
C MET A 211 -3.93 11.93 -10.45
N THR A 212 -3.91 11.74 -11.76
CA THR A 212 -5.12 11.59 -12.60
C THR A 212 -4.85 10.58 -13.70
N ALA A 213 -5.86 9.81 -14.10
CA ALA A 213 -5.77 8.98 -15.29
C ALA A 213 -5.68 9.85 -16.55
N LYS A 214 -4.87 9.45 -17.54
CA LYS A 214 -4.72 10.17 -18.81
C LYS A 214 -5.98 10.17 -19.67
N ASP A 215 -6.82 9.16 -19.54
CA ASP A 215 -8.10 9.06 -20.22
C ASP A 215 -9.26 9.73 -19.46
N GLY A 216 -8.96 10.38 -18.33
CA GLY A 216 -9.92 11.16 -17.56
C GLY A 216 -10.83 10.34 -16.64
N ARG A 217 -10.66 9.02 -16.54
CA ARG A 217 -11.44 8.22 -15.58
C ARG A 217 -11.08 8.56 -14.14
N PHE A 218 -12.06 8.42 -13.24
CA PHE A 218 -11.84 8.56 -11.80
C PHE A 218 -11.08 7.33 -11.27
N MET A 219 -10.16 7.56 -10.32
CA MET A 219 -9.44 6.50 -9.62
C MET A 219 -9.79 6.54 -8.15
N GLU A 220 -10.45 5.48 -7.70
CA GLU A 220 -10.91 5.32 -6.32
C GLU A 220 -9.80 4.81 -5.39
N GLU A 221 -9.87 5.20 -4.11
CA GLU A 221 -8.96 4.72 -3.06
C GLU A 221 -9.21 3.24 -2.70
N PRO A 222 -8.19 2.48 -2.26
CA PRO A 222 -8.33 1.06 -1.92
C PRO A 222 -9.44 0.75 -0.92
N TYR A 223 -9.66 1.61 0.08
CA TYR A 223 -10.67 1.39 1.13
C TYR A 223 -12.12 1.36 0.60
N ASN A 224 -12.40 1.95 -0.57
CA ASN A 224 -13.73 1.90 -1.19
C ASN A 224 -13.86 0.77 -2.23
N LYS A 225 -12.76 0.10 -2.62
CA LYS A 225 -12.80 -0.94 -3.64
C LYS A 225 -13.39 -2.24 -3.10
N PRO A 226 -14.09 -3.03 -3.93
CA PRO A 226 -14.76 -4.25 -3.51
C PRO A 226 -13.82 -5.46 -3.34
N GLY A 227 -12.49 -5.25 -3.26
CA GLY A 227 -11.45 -6.28 -3.22
C GLY A 227 -10.63 -6.36 -4.51
N MET A 228 -9.96 -7.50 -4.72
CA MET A 228 -9.16 -7.75 -5.93
C MET A 228 -9.97 -7.59 -7.21
N SER A 229 -9.42 -6.84 -8.17
CA SER A 229 -9.94 -6.78 -9.53
C SER A 229 -9.71 -8.12 -10.29
N ALA A 230 -10.29 -8.24 -11.49
CA ALA A 230 -9.98 -9.37 -12.37
C ALA A 230 -8.49 -9.42 -12.78
N SER A 231 -7.83 -8.25 -12.90
CA SER A 231 -6.41 -8.16 -13.23
C SER A 231 -5.55 -8.57 -12.03
N ASP A 232 -5.90 -8.14 -10.82
CA ASP A 232 -5.23 -8.54 -9.57
C ASP A 232 -5.28 -10.07 -9.40
N ILE A 233 -6.45 -10.67 -9.60
CA ILE A 233 -6.65 -12.12 -9.55
C ILE A 233 -5.76 -12.82 -10.58
N LYS A 234 -5.74 -12.33 -11.82
CA LYS A 234 -4.89 -12.89 -12.88
C LYS A 234 -3.40 -12.78 -12.50
N ARG A 235 -2.97 -11.61 -12.02
CA ARG A 235 -1.59 -11.34 -11.59
C ARG A 235 -1.18 -12.28 -10.46
N LEU A 236 -2.03 -12.46 -9.44
CA LEU A 236 -1.74 -13.31 -8.29
C LEU A 236 -1.57 -14.77 -8.73
N ASN A 237 -2.47 -15.25 -9.58
CA ASN A 237 -2.41 -16.60 -10.12
C ASN A 237 -1.18 -16.84 -11.00
N MET A 238 -0.75 -15.85 -11.78
CA MET A 238 0.49 -15.92 -12.56
C MET A 238 1.72 -15.92 -11.63
N LEU A 239 1.74 -15.03 -10.63
CA LEU A 239 2.84 -14.90 -9.67
C LEU A 239 3.07 -16.19 -8.88
N TYR A 240 2.01 -16.85 -8.42
CA TYR A 240 2.06 -18.10 -7.67
C TYR A 240 1.88 -19.37 -8.52
N GLN A 241 1.83 -19.22 -9.86
CA GLN A 241 1.72 -20.33 -10.82
C GLN A 241 0.56 -21.29 -10.49
N CYS A 242 -0.59 -20.72 -10.12
CA CYS A 242 -1.75 -21.50 -9.74
C CYS A 242 -2.24 -22.35 -10.91
N ARG A 243 -2.34 -23.67 -10.69
CA ARG A 243 -2.93 -24.60 -11.65
C ARG A 243 -4.45 -24.49 -11.54
N LYS A 244 -5.11 -24.19 -12.66
CA LYS A 244 -6.57 -24.26 -12.77
C LYS A 244 -7.02 -25.69 -12.96
#